data_AF-A0A850SKU0-F1
#
_entry.id   AF-A0A850SKU0-F1
#
_cell.length_a   1.000
_cell.length_b   1.000
_cell.length_c   1.000
_cell.angle_alpha   90.00
_cell.angle_beta   90.00
_cell.angle_gamma   90.00
#
_symmetry.space_group_name_H-M   'P 1'
#
loop_
_entity.id
_entity.type
_entity.pdbx_description
1 polymer ?
#
loop_
_entity_poly.entity_id
_entity_poly.type
_entity_poly.pdbx_seq_one_letter_code
_entity_poly.pdbx_strand_id
1 'polypeptide(L)'
;MAEQIRENCDPLLVQIAREVCSKEGLDFESLTLHQARGLLYYWCSTCSCTHPLTDLVIARKKKVCTHCNTSIKLYATSNKFGKLRRAIFFEHLSRALTSVRDQNRLRA
;
A
#
# COMPACT_ATOMS: atom_id res chain seq x y z
N MET A 1 -8.43 -9.62 -17.10
CA MET A 1 -8.65 -8.27 -16.51
C MET A 1 -8.09 -8.12 -15.09
N ALA A 2 -7.96 -9.19 -14.28
CA ALA A 2 -7.21 -9.13 -13.01
C ALA A 2 -5.71 -8.84 -13.20
N GLU A 3 -5.15 -9.24 -14.35
CA GLU A 3 -3.76 -8.97 -14.73
C GLU A 3 -3.44 -7.48 -14.90
N GLN A 4 -4.37 -6.68 -15.45
CA GLN A 4 -4.09 -5.27 -15.80
C GLN A 4 -3.86 -4.34 -14.60
N ILE A 5 -4.38 -4.68 -13.42
CA ILE A 5 -4.09 -3.91 -12.20
C ILE A 5 -2.70 -4.24 -11.67
N ARG A 6 -2.18 -5.43 -11.95
CA ARG A 6 -0.85 -5.88 -11.52
C ARG A 6 0.24 -5.29 -12.41
N GLU A 7 -0.05 -4.98 -13.66
CA GLU A 7 0.93 -4.44 -14.62
C GLU A 7 1.21 -2.94 -14.44
N ASN A 8 0.25 -2.16 -13.92
CA ASN A 8 0.41 -0.72 -13.66
C ASN A 8 0.64 -0.37 -12.17
N CYS A 9 0.67 -1.38 -11.29
CA CYS A 9 0.95 -1.18 -9.88
C CYS A 9 2.43 -1.47 -9.61
N ASP A 10 2.99 -0.75 -8.65
CA ASP A 10 4.39 -0.92 -8.26
C ASP A 10 4.67 -2.41 -7.94
N PRO A 11 5.66 -3.05 -8.61
CA PRO A 11 5.89 -4.48 -8.48
C PRO A 11 6.31 -4.88 -7.07
N LEU A 12 7.00 -4.00 -6.35
CA LEU A 12 7.35 -4.21 -4.94
C LEU A 12 6.10 -4.18 -4.07
N LEU A 13 5.15 -3.27 -4.31
CA LEU A 13 3.88 -3.23 -3.59
C LEU A 13 3.06 -4.51 -3.80
N VAL A 14 3.02 -5.05 -5.02
CA VAL A 14 2.35 -6.32 -5.33
C VAL A 14 3.02 -7.50 -4.60
N GLN A 15 4.36 -7.55 -4.61
CA GLN A 15 5.11 -8.56 -3.87
C GLN A 15 4.80 -8.50 -2.36
N ILE A 16 4.84 -7.31 -1.77
CA ILE A 16 4.49 -7.12 -0.35
C ILE A 16 3.07 -7.58 -0.07
N ALA A 17 2.12 -7.27 -0.95
CA ALA A 17 0.74 -7.71 -0.80
C ALA A 17 0.62 -9.24 -0.79
N ARG A 18 1.35 -9.95 -1.66
CA ARG A 18 1.41 -11.42 -1.66
C ARG A 18 1.96 -11.97 -0.35
N GLU A 19 3.08 -11.43 0.12
CA GLU A 19 3.72 -11.88 1.36
C GLU A 19 2.81 -11.66 2.58
N VAL A 20 2.18 -10.48 2.68
CA VAL A 20 1.27 -10.15 3.79
C VAL A 20 0.01 -11.02 3.73
N CYS A 21 -0.57 -11.24 2.56
CA CYS A 21 -1.73 -12.11 2.42
C CYS A 21 -1.41 -13.56 2.82
N SER A 22 -0.26 -14.09 2.38
CA SER A 22 0.19 -15.44 2.70
C SER A 22 0.39 -15.65 4.21
N LYS A 23 0.98 -14.68 4.92
CA LYS A 23 1.12 -14.70 6.39
C LYS A 23 -0.22 -14.79 7.12
N GLU A 24 -1.29 -14.28 6.52
CA GLU A 24 -2.65 -14.29 7.07
C GLU A 24 -3.51 -15.44 6.50
N GLY A 25 -2.87 -16.44 5.87
CA GLY A 25 -3.53 -17.62 5.31
C GLY A 25 -4.45 -17.30 4.13
N LEU A 26 -4.16 -16.24 3.37
CA LEU A 26 -4.93 -15.81 2.23
C LEU A 26 -4.07 -15.84 0.96
N ASP A 27 -4.56 -16.48 -0.09
CA ASP A 27 -3.91 -16.43 -1.39
C ASP A 27 -4.29 -15.14 -2.12
N PHE A 28 -3.29 -14.28 -2.38
CA PHE A 28 -3.49 -13.03 -3.10
C PHE A 28 -3.99 -13.26 -4.53
N GLU A 29 -3.61 -14.37 -5.16
CA GLU A 29 -3.99 -14.70 -6.53
C GLU A 29 -5.46 -15.10 -6.63
N SER A 30 -6.03 -15.64 -5.55
CA SER A 30 -7.46 -15.95 -5.42
C SER A 30 -8.36 -14.73 -5.20
N LEU A 31 -7.80 -13.54 -4.98
CA LEU A 31 -8.59 -12.34 -4.70
C LEU A 31 -9.30 -11.82 -5.95
N THR A 32 -10.56 -11.39 -5.76
CA THR A 32 -11.29 -10.64 -6.78
C THR A 32 -10.60 -9.31 -7.09
N LEU A 33 -10.86 -8.77 -8.28
CA LEU A 33 -10.35 -7.46 -8.72
C LEU A 33 -10.62 -6.34 -7.68
N HIS A 34 -11.84 -6.32 -7.13
CA HIS A 34 -12.23 -5.31 -6.14
C HIS A 34 -11.47 -5.46 -4.83
N GLN A 35 -11.21 -6.69 -4.38
CA GLN A 35 -10.43 -6.96 -3.18
C GLN A 35 -8.96 -6.56 -3.38
N ALA A 36 -8.34 -6.97 -4.49
CA ALA A 36 -6.97 -6.60 -4.83
C ALA A 36 -6.81 -5.08 -4.93
N ARG A 37 -7.73 -4.37 -5.61
CA ARG A 37 -7.76 -2.90 -5.63
C ARG A 37 -7.88 -2.31 -4.24
N GLY A 38 -8.76 -2.87 -3.41
CA GLY A 38 -8.98 -2.42 -2.04
C GLY A 38 -7.74 -2.53 -1.16
N LEU A 39 -6.85 -3.49 -1.45
CA LEU A 39 -5.58 -3.69 -0.76
C LEU A 39 -4.44 -2.81 -1.29
N LEU A 40 -4.41 -2.55 -2.59
CA LEU A 40 -3.29 -1.84 -3.25
C LEU A 40 -3.51 -0.33 -3.43
N TYR A 41 -4.76 0.14 -3.41
CA TYR A 41 -5.12 1.53 -3.71
C TYR A 41 -5.89 2.19 -2.57
N TYR A 42 -5.89 3.52 -2.55
CA TYR A 42 -6.72 4.35 -1.69
C TYR A 42 -7.53 5.38 -2.47
N TRP A 43 -8.70 5.70 -1.96
CA TRP A 43 -9.50 6.82 -2.43
C TRP A 43 -9.06 8.10 -1.73
N CYS A 44 -8.77 9.14 -2.49
CA CYS A 44 -8.57 10.48 -1.97
C CYS A 44 -9.82 11.33 -2.27
N SER A 45 -10.51 11.80 -1.22
CA SER A 45 -11.69 12.65 -1.38
C SER A 45 -11.36 14.00 -2.01
N THR A 46 -10.19 14.56 -1.72
CA THR A 46 -9.76 15.86 -2.26
C THR A 46 -9.39 15.77 -3.74
N CYS A 47 -8.69 14.70 -4.15
CA CYS A 47 -8.35 14.48 -5.55
C CYS A 47 -9.53 13.90 -6.35
N SER A 48 -10.56 13.40 -5.68
CA SER A 48 -11.69 12.68 -6.28
C SER A 48 -11.24 11.53 -7.18
N CYS A 49 -10.17 10.83 -6.79
CA CYS A 49 -9.62 9.71 -7.56
C CYS A 49 -8.94 8.65 -6.66
N THR A 50 -8.65 7.49 -7.26
CA THR A 50 -7.91 6.40 -6.61
C THR A 50 -6.42 6.46 -6.92
N HIS A 51 -5.60 6.44 -5.88
CA HIS A 51 -4.14 6.40 -5.97
C HIS A 51 -3.58 5.10 -5.40
N PRO A 52 -2.43 4.60 -5.89
CA PRO A 52 -1.74 3.46 -5.29
C PRO A 52 -1.28 3.80 -3.87
N LEU A 53 -1.13 2.79 -3.00
CA LEU A 53 -0.64 2.99 -1.63
C LEU A 53 0.77 3.59 -1.56
N THR A 54 1.57 3.47 -2.62
CA THR A 54 2.89 4.12 -2.77
C THR A 54 2.80 5.64 -2.70
N ASP A 55 1.68 6.22 -3.15
CA ASP A 55 1.44 7.67 -3.14
C ASP A 55 0.93 8.17 -1.79
N LEU A 56 0.97 7.33 -0.76
CA LEU A 56 0.58 7.65 0.60
C LEU A 56 1.83 7.67 1.48
N VAL A 57 2.03 8.75 2.23
CA VAL A 57 3.20 8.92 3.12
C VAL A 57 2.77 9.22 4.54
N ILE A 58 3.66 9.05 5.51
CA ILE A 58 3.41 9.47 6.89
C ILE A 58 4.06 10.83 7.13
N ALA A 59 3.25 11.85 7.34
CA ALA A 59 3.68 13.19 7.73
C ALA A 59 2.98 13.61 9.01
N ARG A 60 3.74 14.10 10.01
CA ARG A 60 3.21 14.54 11.32
C ARG A 60 2.25 13.52 11.97
N LYS A 61 2.64 12.22 11.97
CA LYS A 61 1.85 11.08 12.48
C LYS A 61 0.52 10.82 11.74
N LYS A 62 0.26 11.50 10.63
CA LYS A 62 -0.92 11.30 9.78
C LYS A 62 -0.49 10.64 8.48
N LYS A 63 -1.37 9.81 7.90
CA LYS A 63 -1.20 9.30 6.54
C LYS A 63 -1.69 10.37 5.59
N VAL A 64 -0.87 10.78 4.65
CA VAL A 64 -1.10 11.95 3.82
C VAL A 64 -0.95 11.57 2.36
N CYS A 65 -1.90 11.98 1.53
CA CYS A 65 -1.81 11.87 0.09
C CYS A 65 -0.71 12.80 -0.44
N THR A 66 0.22 12.26 -1.22
CA THR A 66 1.33 13.03 -1.82
C THR A 66 0.85 14.06 -2.85
N HIS A 67 -0.30 13.85 -3.49
CA HIS A 67 -0.84 14.73 -4.53
C HIS A 67 -1.52 15.99 -3.99
N CYS A 68 -2.20 15.91 -2.84
CA CYS A 68 -3.00 17.01 -2.31
C CYS A 68 -2.75 17.34 -0.83
N ASN A 69 -1.78 16.67 -0.19
CA ASN A 69 -1.45 16.83 1.23
C ASN A 69 -2.62 16.64 2.21
N THR A 70 -3.73 16.05 1.76
CA THR A 70 -4.88 15.76 2.62
C THR A 70 -4.63 14.48 3.42
N SER A 71 -5.04 14.50 4.69
CA SER A 71 -4.95 13.32 5.54
C SER A 71 -5.95 12.24 5.11
N ILE A 72 -5.45 11.04 4.84
CA ILE A 72 -6.26 9.90 4.40
C ILE A 72 -6.52 8.97 5.57
N LYS A 73 -7.81 8.68 5.81
CA LYS A 73 -8.24 7.63 6.72
C LYS A 73 -8.24 6.30 5.95
N LEU A 74 -7.21 5.47 6.15
CA LEU A 74 -7.30 4.06 5.76
C LEU A 74 -8.42 3.38 6.57
N TYR A 75 -9.20 2.51 5.92
CA TYR A 75 -10.40 1.89 6.50
C TYR A 75 -10.18 1.24 7.88
N ALA A 76 -11.28 1.12 8.62
CA ALA A 76 -11.34 0.69 10.01
C ALA A 76 -10.65 -0.66 10.25
N THR A 77 -10.07 -0.79 11.44
CA THR A 77 -9.29 -1.96 11.91
C THR A 77 -10.10 -3.22 12.16
N SER A 78 -11.42 -3.15 12.00
CA SER A 78 -12.36 -4.21 12.33
C SER A 78 -12.55 -5.23 11.20
N ASN A 79 -12.29 -4.88 9.94
CA ASN A 79 -12.43 -5.81 8.82
C ASN A 79 -11.09 -6.45 8.41
N LYS A 80 -11.13 -7.73 7.98
CA LYS A 80 -9.93 -8.50 7.55
C LYS A 80 -9.10 -7.74 6.51
N PHE A 81 -9.77 -7.17 5.51
CA PHE A 81 -9.12 -6.43 4.42
C PHE A 81 -8.52 -5.08 4.85
N GLY A 82 -9.10 -4.38 5.83
CA GLY A 82 -8.52 -3.14 6.37
C GLY A 82 -7.28 -3.43 7.21
N LYS A 83 -7.26 -4.54 7.97
CA LYS A 83 -6.04 -5.02 8.64
C LYS A 83 -4.94 -5.34 7.63
N LEU A 84 -5.25 -6.16 6.61
CA LEU A 84 -4.33 -6.50 5.53
C LEU A 84 -3.77 -5.25 4.84
N ARG A 85 -4.63 -4.33 4.42
CA ARG A 85 -4.22 -3.09 3.76
C ARG A 85 -3.29 -2.24 4.60
N ARG A 86 -3.53 -2.14 5.91
CA ARG A 86 -2.63 -1.44 6.83
C ARG A 86 -1.28 -2.15 6.92
N ALA A 87 -1.28 -3.47 7.04
CA ALA A 87 -0.04 -4.26 7.09
C ALA A 87 0.78 -4.07 5.81
N ILE A 88 0.15 -4.14 4.64
CA ILE A 88 0.78 -3.88 3.33
C ILE A 88 1.42 -2.48 3.30
N PHE A 89 0.66 -1.46 3.72
CA PHE A 89 1.15 -0.08 3.74
C PHE A 89 2.38 0.09 4.65
N PHE A 90 2.35 -0.44 5.87
CA PHE A 90 3.47 -0.31 6.80
C PHE A 90 4.69 -1.14 6.39
N GLU A 91 4.49 -2.32 5.79
CA GLU A 91 5.56 -3.15 5.24
C GLU A 91 6.21 -2.48 4.01
N HIS A 92 5.42 -1.78 3.19
CA HIS A 92 5.97 -0.96 2.11
C HIS A 92 6.83 0.19 2.64
N LEU A 93 6.35 0.92 3.65
CA LEU A 93 7.13 1.99 4.27
C LEU A 93 8.39 1.47 4.95
N SER A 94 8.35 0.32 5.63
CA SER A 94 9.54 -0.25 6.29
C SER A 94 10.63 -0.58 5.27
N ARG A 95 10.27 -1.19 4.13
CA ARG A 95 11.20 -1.52 3.04
C ARG A 95 11.74 -0.28 2.33
N ALA A 96 10.91 0.74 2.13
CA ALA A 96 11.35 2.01 1.58
C ALA A 96 12.40 2.69 2.50
N LEU A 97 12.21 2.64 3.81
CA LEU A 97 13.14 3.19 4.79
C LEU A 97 14.45 2.41 4.90
N THR A 98 14.43 1.08 4.80
CA THR A 98 15.67 0.27 4.80
C THR A 98 16.50 0.54 3.54
N SER A 99 15.86 0.70 2.38
CA SER A 99 16.56 1.00 1.12
C SER A 99 17.31 2.34 1.16
N VAL A 100 16.75 3.37 1.81
CA VAL A 100 17.42 4.67 2.01
C VAL A 100 18.61 4.55 2.99
N ARG A 101 18.52 3.68 3.99
CA ARG A 101 19.59 3.46 4.97
C ARG A 101 20.83 2.83 4.33
N ASP A 102 20.66 1.91 3.39
CA ASP A 102 21.77 1.29 2.66
C ASP A 102 22.45 2.28 1.70
N GLN A 103 21.69 3.14 1.01
CA GLN A 103 22.28 4.18 0.13
C GLN A 103 23.11 5.21 0.90
N ASN A 104 22.71 5.57 2.12
CA ASN A 104 23.48 6.51 2.95
C ASN A 104 24.75 5.89 3.54
N ARG A 105 24.85 4.56 3.62
CA ARG A 105 26.02 3.85 4.16
C ARG A 105 27.12 3.62 3.10
N LEU A 106 26.74 3.59 1.82
CA LEU A 106 27.65 3.47 0.67
C LEU A 106 28.25 4.80 0.21
N ARG A 107 27.78 5.93 0.76
CA ARG A 107 28.26 7.29 0.45
C ARG A 107 29.03 7.95 1.61
N ALA A 108 29.31 7.21 2.68
CA ALA A 108 30.05 7.65 3.86
C ALA A 108 31.45 7.02 3.89
#